data_AF-A0A0W0DUQ1-F1
#
_entry.id   AF-A0A0W0DUQ1-F1
#
_cell.length_a   1.000
_cell.length_b   1.000
_cell.length_c   1.000
_cell.angle_alpha   90.00
_cell.angle_beta   90.00
_cell.angle_gamma   90.00
#
_symmetry.space_group_name_H-M   'P 1'
#
loop_
_entity.id
_entity.type
_entity.pdbx_description
1 polymer ?
#
loop_
_entity_poly.entity_id
_entity_poly.type
_entity_poly.pdbx_seq_one_letter_code
_entity_poly.pdbx_strand_id
1 'polypeptide(L)'
;MMHSEPQRIKFLTFNTWGLKYVSKHRRARLRALAEKLAGHQNSNIKSLPNSEDLYADNDFEDYDIVALQEIWCKEDWDYIVEQCGKIFPYYRWFYSGILSGPGLAILSKIPIESTFLYRYPINGRPSAIHRGDWYVGKSIAITTLRNRENPTTPIVIMNSHMHAPYSLTGDAAYSCHRSCQAWDFAKLAKIYREAGYAVVIVGDLNSRPGSLPHNILTKEAGLIDSWEQLHGKQDLEKIRTMNAMDQLVYACTTCDSTLNTWRATRRPDEACRLDYALVDPRRLTTIKTGIKFTELIDGVGSFSDHFAYSCTLEVLRDNNVKKLQTELSDRIKIHEDLELCIEDYLITARKQKFLRGLHFWMSVFLMISCAVVTTFTSNVAGWSSIFWVLFAIVVAVTGVIDGMISFLFGRSEIRALWEVQHEVKDSKRYLEEMSA
;
A
#
# COMPACT_ATOMS: atom_id res chain seq x y z
N MET A 1 7.55 -0.59 -45.26
CA MET A 1 7.83 -0.92 -43.85
C MET A 1 6.51 -1.28 -43.21
N MET A 2 6.33 -2.53 -42.77
CA MET A 2 5.15 -2.90 -41.98
C MET A 2 5.22 -2.12 -40.67
N HIS A 3 4.23 -1.25 -40.43
CA HIS A 3 4.06 -0.63 -39.11
C HIS A 3 3.65 -1.75 -38.14
N SER A 4 4.60 -2.24 -37.32
CA SER A 4 4.24 -3.12 -36.21
C SER A 4 3.27 -2.40 -35.29
N GLU A 5 2.22 -3.09 -34.85
CA GLU A 5 1.27 -2.55 -33.89
C GLU A 5 1.99 -2.08 -32.62
N PRO A 6 1.51 -0.99 -31.99
CA PRO A 6 2.13 -0.50 -30.77
C PRO A 6 1.99 -1.54 -29.64
N GLN A 7 3.07 -1.78 -28.91
CA GLN A 7 3.08 -2.74 -27.81
C GLN A 7 2.14 -2.26 -26.70
N ARG A 8 1.10 -3.04 -26.44
CA ARG A 8 0.13 -2.79 -25.36
C ARG A 8 0.29 -3.81 -24.25
N ILE A 9 0.00 -3.37 -23.04
CA ILE A 9 0.04 -4.22 -21.84
C ILE A 9 -1.18 -3.92 -20.98
N LYS A 10 -1.91 -4.99 -20.63
CA LYS A 10 -3.10 -4.92 -19.78
C LYS A 10 -2.75 -5.29 -18.34
N PHE A 11 -3.13 -4.43 -17.41
CA PHE A 11 -2.85 -4.57 -15.99
C PHE A 11 -4.13 -4.70 -15.17
N LEU A 12 -4.03 -5.47 -14.09
CA LEU A 12 -4.96 -5.45 -12.98
C LEU A 12 -4.16 -5.25 -11.69
N THR A 13 -4.63 -4.36 -10.83
CA THR A 13 -4.20 -4.31 -9.43
C THR A 13 -5.38 -4.50 -8.51
N PHE A 14 -5.21 -5.30 -7.45
CA PHE A 14 -6.31 -5.62 -6.57
C PHE A 14 -5.89 -5.92 -5.12
N ASN A 15 -6.36 -5.09 -4.18
CA ASN A 15 -6.39 -5.44 -2.77
C ASN A 15 -7.49 -6.48 -2.53
N THR A 16 -7.10 -7.69 -2.11
CA THR A 16 -7.98 -8.85 -2.04
C THR A 16 -8.61 -9.10 -0.66
N TRP A 17 -8.25 -8.29 0.35
CA TRP A 17 -8.74 -8.41 1.72
C TRP A 17 -8.63 -9.84 2.25
N GLY A 18 -7.44 -10.43 2.20
CA GLY A 18 -7.20 -11.85 2.49
C GLY A 18 -6.87 -12.17 3.95
N LEU A 19 -7.20 -11.32 4.92
CA LEU A 19 -6.69 -11.45 6.30
C LEU A 19 -7.19 -12.73 6.96
N LYS A 20 -6.28 -13.44 7.64
CA LYS A 20 -6.63 -14.66 8.37
C LYS A 20 -7.51 -14.31 9.58
N TYR A 21 -8.65 -14.97 9.71
CA TYR A 21 -9.63 -14.81 10.80
C TYR A 21 -10.40 -13.48 10.86
N VAL A 22 -9.96 -12.44 10.14
CA VAL A 22 -10.65 -11.14 10.09
C VAL A 22 -11.56 -11.04 8.87
N SER A 23 -11.05 -11.38 7.69
CA SER A 23 -11.79 -11.18 6.45
C SER A 23 -12.88 -12.25 6.28
N LYS A 24 -14.13 -11.81 6.13
CA LYS A 24 -15.29 -12.69 5.95
C LYS A 24 -15.19 -13.45 4.63
N HIS A 25 -15.62 -14.71 4.65
CA HIS A 25 -15.63 -15.62 3.50
C HIS A 25 -14.31 -15.68 2.69
N ARG A 26 -13.16 -15.45 3.34
CA ARG A 26 -11.84 -15.32 2.69
C ARG A 26 -11.61 -16.39 1.61
N ARG A 27 -11.71 -17.67 1.98
CA ARG A 27 -11.47 -18.81 1.07
C ARG A 27 -12.40 -18.78 -0.14
N ALA A 28 -13.69 -18.53 0.06
CA ALA A 28 -14.65 -18.50 -1.05
C ALA A 28 -14.34 -17.35 -2.02
N ARG A 29 -14.05 -16.16 -1.50
CA ARG A 29 -13.70 -14.98 -2.31
C ARG A 29 -12.40 -15.16 -3.09
N LEU A 30 -11.33 -15.63 -2.43
CA LEU A 30 -10.03 -15.81 -3.09
C LEU A 30 -10.04 -16.96 -4.11
N ARG A 31 -10.85 -18.00 -3.90
CA ARG A 31 -11.07 -19.04 -4.91
C ARG A 31 -11.84 -18.52 -6.12
N ALA A 32 -12.93 -17.77 -5.90
CA ALA A 32 -13.68 -17.15 -6.98
C ALA A 32 -12.82 -16.16 -7.78
N LEU A 33 -11.96 -15.39 -7.10
CA LEU A 33 -10.96 -14.53 -7.74
C LEU A 33 -10.03 -15.34 -8.65
N ALA A 34 -9.44 -16.41 -8.14
CA ALA A 34 -8.52 -17.27 -8.88
C ALA A 34 -9.19 -17.90 -10.12
N GLU A 35 -10.41 -18.43 -9.96
CA GLU A 35 -11.18 -19.03 -11.04
C GLU A 35 -11.54 -18.00 -12.13
N LYS A 36 -11.94 -16.79 -11.72
CA LYS A 36 -12.25 -15.70 -12.64
C LYS A 36 -11.00 -15.26 -13.42
N LEU A 37 -9.86 -15.09 -12.74
CA LEU A 37 -8.58 -14.80 -13.40
C LEU A 37 -8.10 -15.94 -14.30
N ALA A 38 -8.49 -17.19 -14.02
CA ALA A 38 -8.22 -18.35 -14.87
C ALA A 38 -9.15 -18.45 -16.09
N GLY A 39 -10.10 -17.50 -16.26
CA GLY A 39 -11.07 -17.50 -17.35
C GLY A 39 -12.21 -18.50 -17.18
N HIS A 40 -12.42 -19.05 -15.98
CA HIS A 40 -13.53 -19.94 -15.72
C HIS A 40 -14.84 -19.15 -15.64
N GLN A 41 -15.84 -19.60 -16.40
CA GLN A 41 -17.21 -19.11 -16.28
C GLN A 41 -17.80 -19.63 -14.95
N ASN A 42 -18.23 -18.71 -14.09
CA ASN A 42 -18.83 -19.06 -12.81
C ASN A 42 -20.25 -18.48 -12.75
N SER A 43 -21.25 -19.35 -12.85
CA SER A 43 -22.68 -19.00 -12.80
C SER A 43 -23.09 -18.35 -11.48
N ASN A 44 -22.26 -18.45 -10.44
CA ASN A 44 -22.51 -17.83 -9.14
C ASN A 44 -22.03 -16.36 -9.09
N ILE A 45 -21.42 -15.83 -10.15
CA ILE A 45 -21.05 -14.41 -10.22
C ILE A 45 -22.17 -13.64 -10.93
N LYS A 46 -22.72 -12.64 -10.26
CA LYS A 46 -23.81 -11.79 -10.77
C LYS A 46 -23.30 -10.37 -10.98
N SER A 47 -23.64 -9.78 -12.12
CA SER A 47 -23.36 -8.37 -12.38
C SER A 47 -23.96 -7.48 -11.31
N LEU A 48 -23.28 -6.37 -11.01
CA LEU A 48 -23.81 -5.36 -10.13
C LEU A 48 -25.07 -4.73 -10.78
N PRO A 49 -26.16 -4.46 -10.04
CA PRO A 49 -27.33 -3.83 -10.61
C PRO A 49 -27.01 -2.44 -11.20
N ASN A 50 -27.61 -2.12 -12.36
CA ASN A 50 -27.45 -0.84 -13.06
C ASN A 50 -25.98 -0.52 -13.40
N SER A 51 -25.17 -1.53 -13.74
CA SER A 51 -23.75 -1.40 -14.03
C SER A 51 -23.42 -1.49 -15.53
N GLU A 52 -24.41 -1.37 -16.40
CA GLU A 52 -24.24 -1.47 -17.86
C GLU A 52 -23.16 -0.51 -18.36
N ASP A 53 -23.11 0.71 -17.81
CA ASP A 53 -22.13 1.74 -18.16
C ASP A 53 -20.69 1.41 -17.67
N LEU A 54 -20.54 0.60 -16.62
CA LEU A 54 -19.22 0.15 -16.15
C LEU A 54 -18.59 -0.90 -17.08
N TYR A 55 -19.42 -1.63 -17.83
CA TYR A 55 -19.02 -2.74 -18.68
C TYR A 55 -19.32 -2.51 -20.16
N ALA A 56 -19.56 -1.26 -20.57
CA ALA A 56 -19.99 -0.89 -21.93
C ALA A 56 -19.03 -1.42 -23.02
N ASP A 57 -17.76 -1.59 -22.69
CA ASP A 57 -16.82 -2.35 -23.50
C ASP A 57 -16.78 -3.81 -23.03
N ASN A 58 -17.20 -4.74 -23.90
CA ASN A 58 -17.02 -6.20 -23.76
C ASN A 58 -15.53 -6.64 -23.81
N ASP A 59 -14.64 -5.87 -23.19
CA ASP A 59 -13.22 -6.14 -23.11
C ASP A 59 -13.03 -7.32 -22.17
N PHE A 60 -12.74 -8.48 -22.76
CA PHE A 60 -12.40 -9.70 -22.06
C PHE A 60 -11.33 -9.40 -21.01
N GLU A 61 -11.48 -10.01 -19.82
CA GLU A 61 -10.58 -9.88 -18.66
C GLU A 61 -9.24 -10.60 -18.89
N ASP A 62 -8.61 -10.34 -20.03
CA ASP A 62 -7.37 -10.95 -20.47
C ASP A 62 -6.17 -10.07 -20.08
N TYR A 63 -5.81 -10.10 -18.80
CA TYR A 63 -4.70 -9.30 -18.28
C TYR A 63 -3.34 -9.89 -18.68
N ASP A 64 -2.35 -9.06 -18.95
CA ASP A 64 -0.95 -9.51 -19.08
C ASP A 64 -0.29 -9.68 -17.71
N ILE A 65 -0.61 -8.77 -16.78
CA ILE A 65 -0.01 -8.69 -15.45
C ILE A 65 -1.10 -8.42 -14.42
N VAL A 66 -1.07 -9.19 -13.32
CA VAL A 66 -1.95 -9.01 -12.17
C VAL A 66 -1.10 -8.79 -10.93
N ALA A 67 -1.22 -7.61 -10.31
CA ALA A 67 -0.56 -7.25 -9.07
C ALA A 67 -1.56 -7.32 -7.91
N LEU A 68 -1.33 -8.23 -6.96
CA LEU A 68 -2.24 -8.44 -5.84
C LEU A 68 -1.67 -7.88 -4.55
N GLN A 69 -2.56 -7.34 -3.72
CA GLN A 69 -2.28 -6.96 -2.33
C GLN A 69 -3.16 -7.79 -1.39
N GLU A 70 -2.74 -7.85 -0.13
CA GLU A 70 -3.43 -8.60 0.94
C GLU A 70 -3.55 -10.11 0.72
N ILE A 71 -2.63 -10.71 -0.02
CA ILE A 71 -2.46 -12.17 -0.06
C ILE A 71 -1.61 -12.60 1.14
N TRP A 72 -2.28 -12.82 2.27
CA TRP A 72 -1.62 -13.10 3.56
C TRP A 72 -1.40 -14.59 3.84
N CYS A 73 -2.18 -15.48 3.21
CA CYS A 73 -2.15 -16.91 3.49
C CYS A 73 -1.57 -17.70 2.31
N LYS A 74 -0.59 -18.57 2.61
CA LYS A 74 0.04 -19.45 1.62
C LYS A 74 -0.97 -20.36 0.91
N GLU A 75 -1.94 -20.92 1.63
CA GLU A 75 -3.00 -21.76 1.05
C GLU A 75 -3.82 -21.04 -0.03
N ASP A 76 -4.07 -19.75 0.13
CA ASP A 76 -4.82 -18.97 -0.85
C ASP A 76 -3.95 -18.64 -2.05
N TRP A 77 -2.67 -18.32 -1.84
CA TRP A 77 -1.70 -18.12 -2.93
C TRP A 77 -1.48 -19.39 -3.76
N ASP A 78 -1.35 -20.55 -3.11
CA ASP A 78 -1.14 -21.82 -3.80
C ASP A 78 -2.32 -22.18 -4.69
N TYR A 79 -3.55 -21.93 -4.23
CA TYR A 79 -4.75 -22.09 -5.06
C TYR A 79 -4.77 -21.13 -6.25
N ILE A 80 -4.40 -19.85 -6.03
CA ILE A 80 -4.30 -18.87 -7.12
C ILE A 80 -3.33 -19.37 -8.19
N VAL A 81 -2.15 -19.84 -7.81
CA VAL A 81 -1.14 -20.37 -8.75
C VAL A 81 -1.65 -21.64 -9.45
N GLU A 82 -2.30 -22.55 -8.74
CA GLU A 82 -2.87 -23.77 -9.31
C GLU A 82 -3.87 -23.46 -10.44
N GLN A 83 -4.77 -22.49 -10.23
CA GLN A 83 -5.77 -22.12 -11.22
C GLN A 83 -5.17 -21.26 -12.35
N CYS A 84 -4.33 -20.28 -12.00
CA CYS A 84 -3.87 -19.24 -12.92
C CYS A 84 -2.57 -19.60 -13.66
N GLY A 85 -1.80 -20.58 -13.19
CA GLY A 85 -0.41 -20.80 -13.64
C GLY A 85 -0.25 -21.19 -15.11
N LYS A 86 -1.30 -21.74 -15.75
CA LYS A 86 -1.29 -22.00 -17.20
C LYS A 86 -1.37 -20.73 -18.03
N ILE A 87 -2.10 -19.73 -17.54
CA ILE A 87 -2.26 -18.42 -18.21
C ILE A 87 -1.11 -17.50 -17.82
N PHE A 88 -0.72 -17.51 -16.55
CA PHE A 88 0.35 -16.69 -16.00
C PHE A 88 1.53 -17.58 -15.54
N PRO A 89 2.39 -18.05 -16.47
CA PRO A 89 3.48 -18.97 -16.15
C PRO A 89 4.57 -18.35 -15.25
N TYR A 90 4.62 -17.02 -15.13
CA TYR A 90 5.57 -16.33 -14.28
C TYR A 90 4.83 -15.69 -13.11
N TYR A 91 5.10 -16.13 -11.91
CA TYR A 91 4.42 -15.65 -10.72
C TYR A 91 5.37 -15.55 -9.54
N ARG A 92 5.02 -14.67 -8.59
CA ARG A 92 5.80 -14.50 -7.36
C ARG A 92 4.93 -14.00 -6.22
N TRP A 93 5.12 -14.61 -5.05
CA TRP A 93 4.66 -14.11 -3.75
C TRP A 93 5.86 -13.61 -2.95
N PHE A 94 5.72 -12.46 -2.30
CA PHE A 94 6.83 -11.79 -1.62
C PHE A 94 6.80 -12.03 -0.12
N TYR A 95 7.98 -12.14 0.50
CA TYR A 95 8.16 -12.41 1.94
C TYR A 95 8.83 -11.23 2.64
N SER A 96 8.33 -10.83 3.80
CA SER A 96 8.85 -9.73 4.64
C SER A 96 8.25 -9.84 6.05
N GLY A 97 8.64 -8.91 6.92
CA GLY A 97 8.04 -8.78 8.25
C GLY A 97 8.25 -10.01 9.15
N ILE A 98 7.42 -10.10 10.18
CA ILE A 98 7.50 -11.08 11.27
C ILE A 98 6.41 -12.15 11.13
N LEU A 99 5.19 -11.76 10.72
CA LEU A 99 4.04 -12.66 10.75
C LEU A 99 3.71 -13.32 9.41
N SER A 100 3.52 -12.54 8.33
CA SER A 100 2.91 -13.05 7.11
C SER A 100 3.51 -12.54 5.79
N GLY A 101 4.52 -11.67 5.80
CA GLY A 101 4.92 -10.94 4.59
C GLY A 101 4.07 -9.71 4.32
N PRO A 102 4.41 -8.91 3.30
CA PRO A 102 3.75 -7.64 2.97
C PRO A 102 2.40 -7.83 2.27
N GLY A 103 1.98 -9.09 2.03
CA GLY A 103 0.74 -9.42 1.35
C GLY A 103 0.79 -9.19 -0.18
N LEU A 104 1.99 -9.04 -0.75
CA LEU A 104 2.16 -8.69 -2.16
C LEU A 104 2.41 -9.93 -3.02
N ALA A 105 1.75 -9.97 -4.18
CA ALA A 105 1.99 -10.99 -5.19
C ALA A 105 1.89 -10.41 -6.61
N ILE A 106 2.46 -11.12 -7.57
CA ILE A 106 2.33 -10.83 -8.99
C ILE A 106 2.12 -12.11 -9.80
N LEU A 107 1.22 -12.06 -10.76
CA LEU A 107 1.04 -13.05 -11.84
C LEU A 107 1.36 -12.34 -13.16
N SER A 108 2.10 -12.99 -14.06
CA SER A 108 2.55 -12.38 -15.31
C SER A 108 2.59 -13.40 -16.45
N LYS A 109 2.07 -12.98 -17.61
CA LYS A 109 2.30 -13.64 -18.90
C LYS A 109 3.69 -13.35 -19.45
N ILE A 110 4.28 -12.23 -19.03
CA ILE A 110 5.60 -11.76 -19.47
C ILE A 110 6.66 -12.37 -18.57
N PRO A 111 7.76 -12.94 -19.12
CA PRO A 111 8.84 -13.47 -18.32
C PRO A 111 9.38 -12.45 -17.32
N ILE A 112 9.48 -12.84 -16.06
CA ILE A 112 10.12 -12.03 -15.02
C ILE A 112 11.63 -12.18 -15.20
N GLU A 113 12.32 -11.06 -15.38
CA GLU A 113 13.78 -11.02 -15.49
C GLU A 113 14.41 -10.97 -14.11
N SER A 114 13.97 -10.03 -13.27
CA SER A 114 14.49 -9.87 -11.92
C SER A 114 13.42 -9.30 -10.98
N THR A 115 13.68 -9.46 -9.69
CA THR A 115 12.77 -9.01 -8.64
C THR A 115 13.56 -8.53 -7.44
N PHE A 116 13.10 -7.47 -6.81
CA PHE A 116 13.67 -6.91 -5.59
C PHE A 116 12.53 -6.51 -4.65
N LEU A 117 12.71 -6.70 -3.35
CA LEU A 117 11.74 -6.30 -2.34
C LEU A 117 12.39 -5.27 -1.42
N TYR A 118 11.89 -4.05 -1.45
CA TYR A 118 12.31 -2.99 -0.56
C TYR A 118 11.33 -2.88 0.62
N ARG A 119 11.76 -3.25 1.83
CA ARG A 119 10.94 -3.10 3.03
C ARG A 119 11.05 -1.68 3.58
N TYR A 120 9.91 -1.02 3.79
CA TYR A 120 9.89 0.34 4.32
C TYR A 120 10.52 0.40 5.72
N PRO A 121 11.50 1.30 5.95
CA PRO A 121 12.10 1.48 7.28
C PRO A 121 11.09 2.02 8.30
N ILE A 122 10.25 2.98 7.87
CA ILE A 122 9.19 3.59 8.67
C ILE A 122 7.87 2.91 8.30
N ASN A 123 7.39 2.03 9.19
CA ASN A 123 6.30 1.10 8.87
C ASN A 123 5.34 0.83 10.03
N GLY A 124 5.00 1.85 10.80
CA GLY A 124 4.08 1.75 11.92
C GLY A 124 4.80 1.38 13.21
N ARG A 125 4.04 0.95 14.22
CA ARG A 125 4.56 0.78 15.59
C ARG A 125 4.30 -0.62 16.13
N PRO A 126 5.27 -1.22 16.85
CA PRO A 126 5.07 -2.51 17.51
C PRO A 126 3.96 -2.46 18.56
N SER A 127 3.80 -1.34 19.26
CA SER A 127 2.72 -1.17 20.25
C SER A 127 1.31 -1.15 19.64
N ALA A 128 1.17 -0.94 18.33
CA ALA A 128 -0.11 -0.92 17.64
C ALA A 128 -0.53 -2.32 17.20
N ILE A 129 -0.68 -3.24 18.17
CA ILE A 129 -0.90 -4.68 17.94
C ILE A 129 -2.16 -4.93 17.09
N HIS A 130 -3.21 -4.12 17.27
CA HIS A 130 -4.46 -4.24 16.52
C HIS A 130 -4.39 -3.74 15.07
N ARG A 131 -3.30 -3.08 14.68
CA ARG A 131 -3.13 -2.45 13.36
C ARG A 131 -2.28 -3.29 12.41
N GLY A 132 -1.44 -4.20 12.90
CA GLY A 132 -0.80 -5.24 12.08
C GLY A 132 0.32 -4.78 11.13
N ASP A 133 0.27 -3.55 10.59
CA ASP A 133 1.17 -3.03 9.55
C ASP A 133 2.66 -3.18 9.86
N TRP A 134 3.06 -2.92 11.12
CA TRP A 134 4.45 -3.09 11.57
C TRP A 134 4.92 -4.55 11.49
N TYR A 135 4.04 -5.49 11.85
CA TYR A 135 4.35 -6.92 11.92
C TYR A 135 4.41 -7.59 10.55
N VAL A 136 3.68 -7.08 9.57
CA VAL A 136 3.66 -7.63 8.21
C VAL A 136 4.80 -7.11 7.35
N GLY A 137 5.36 -5.94 7.70
CA GLY A 137 6.50 -5.37 7.00
C GLY A 137 6.15 -4.88 5.60
N LYS A 138 5.28 -3.86 5.49
CA LYS A 138 4.89 -3.27 4.19
C LYS A 138 6.14 -2.90 3.37
N SER A 139 6.04 -3.07 2.06
CA SER A 139 7.20 -3.10 1.17
C SER A 139 6.82 -2.65 -0.24
N ILE A 140 7.82 -2.37 -1.08
CA ILE A 140 7.70 -2.23 -2.53
C ILE A 140 8.25 -3.49 -3.18
N ALA A 141 7.39 -4.22 -3.89
CA ALA A 141 7.75 -5.34 -4.73
C ALA A 141 8.09 -4.83 -6.14
N ILE A 142 9.38 -4.79 -6.48
CA ILE A 142 9.89 -4.33 -7.77
C ILE A 142 10.12 -5.56 -8.65
N THR A 143 9.51 -5.58 -9.83
CA THR A 143 9.60 -6.69 -10.79
C THR A 143 9.97 -6.15 -12.17
N THR A 144 11.16 -6.48 -12.68
CA THR A 144 11.54 -6.17 -14.06
C THR A 144 11.07 -7.28 -14.98
N LEU A 145 10.51 -6.88 -16.11
CA LEU A 145 9.95 -7.81 -17.10
C LEU A 145 10.82 -7.87 -18.33
N ARG A 146 10.94 -9.08 -18.90
CA ARG A 146 11.67 -9.28 -20.14
C ARG A 146 11.02 -8.50 -21.27
N ASN A 147 11.87 -7.82 -22.03
CA ASN A 147 11.47 -7.12 -23.23
C ASN A 147 10.88 -8.07 -24.27
N ARG A 148 9.66 -7.82 -24.76
CA ARG A 148 8.99 -8.70 -25.75
C ARG A 148 9.56 -8.52 -27.16
N GLU A 149 10.03 -7.31 -27.50
CA GLU A 149 10.66 -7.01 -28.80
C GLU A 149 11.93 -6.16 -28.62
N ASN A 150 12.79 -6.12 -29.64
CA ASN A 150 13.99 -5.29 -29.63
C ASN A 150 13.88 -4.32 -30.82
N PRO A 151 13.91 -2.98 -30.64
CA PRO A 151 14.17 -2.21 -29.43
C PRO A 151 12.86 -1.69 -28.79
N THR A 152 12.23 -2.43 -27.87
CA THR A 152 11.19 -1.85 -27.01
C THR A 152 11.75 -1.43 -25.65
N THR A 153 11.06 -0.52 -24.96
CA THR A 153 11.50 0.01 -23.66
C THR A 153 11.34 -1.06 -22.56
N PRO A 154 12.35 -1.33 -21.71
CA PRO A 154 12.21 -2.28 -20.61
C PRO A 154 11.19 -1.77 -19.58
N ILE A 155 10.44 -2.68 -18.95
CA ILE A 155 9.33 -2.32 -18.07
C ILE A 155 9.59 -2.82 -16.66
N VAL A 156 9.30 -1.98 -15.68
CA VAL A 156 9.34 -2.35 -14.27
C VAL A 156 8.00 -2.08 -13.61
N ILE A 157 7.48 -3.11 -12.95
CA ILE A 157 6.24 -3.06 -12.18
C ILE A 157 6.61 -2.98 -10.72
N MET A 158 6.14 -1.94 -10.04
CA MET A 158 6.36 -1.73 -8.62
C MET A 158 5.02 -1.84 -7.89
N ASN A 159 4.76 -3.01 -7.32
CA ASN A 159 3.56 -3.30 -6.54
C ASN A 159 3.80 -2.93 -5.07
N SER A 160 2.91 -2.15 -4.45
CA SER A 160 2.97 -1.84 -3.02
C SER A 160 1.59 -1.88 -2.38
N HIS A 161 1.58 -2.11 -1.07
CA HIS A 161 0.45 -1.86 -0.19
C HIS A 161 0.98 -0.96 0.92
N MET A 162 0.71 0.34 0.83
CA MET A 162 1.27 1.31 1.78
C MET A 162 0.52 1.29 3.12
N HIS A 163 1.06 1.96 4.14
CA HIS A 163 0.53 1.92 5.49
C HIS A 163 -0.92 2.44 5.59
N ALA A 164 -1.83 1.65 6.14
CA ALA A 164 -3.25 2.02 6.20
C ALA A 164 -3.51 3.25 7.10
N PRO A 165 -4.43 4.15 6.74
CA PRO A 165 -4.96 5.16 7.65
C PRO A 165 -6.04 4.54 8.55
N TYR A 166 -5.86 4.63 9.87
CA TYR A 166 -6.89 4.17 10.83
C TYR A 166 -7.75 5.31 11.38
N SER A 167 -7.50 6.52 10.90
CA SER A 167 -8.25 7.75 11.15
C SER A 167 -7.99 8.72 10.00
N LEU A 168 -8.91 9.65 9.75
CA LEU A 168 -8.69 10.74 8.78
C LEU A 168 -7.70 11.79 9.31
N THR A 169 -7.62 11.95 10.64
CA THR A 169 -6.79 12.97 11.28
C THR A 169 -6.07 12.44 12.53
N GLY A 170 -5.06 13.19 12.98
CA GLY A 170 -4.30 12.90 14.20
C GLY A 170 -3.31 11.74 14.06
N ASP A 171 -2.81 11.27 15.20
CA ASP A 171 -1.74 10.25 15.29
C ASP A 171 -2.10 8.93 14.58
N ALA A 172 -3.38 8.56 14.61
CA ALA A 172 -3.89 7.34 13.99
C ALA A 172 -4.04 7.45 12.46
N ALA A 173 -3.84 8.63 11.86
CA ALA A 173 -3.82 8.79 10.42
C ALA A 173 -2.54 8.24 9.79
N TYR A 174 -1.44 8.11 10.55
CA TYR A 174 -0.13 7.66 10.05
C TYR A 174 0.39 8.41 8.82
N SER A 175 0.03 9.69 8.69
CA SER A 175 0.42 10.52 7.54
C SER A 175 1.93 10.58 7.36
N CYS A 176 2.70 10.80 8.43
CA CYS A 176 4.17 10.82 8.35
C CYS A 176 4.74 9.49 7.85
N HIS A 177 4.21 8.35 8.30
CA HIS A 177 4.70 7.05 7.87
C HIS A 177 4.44 6.85 6.38
N ARG A 178 3.21 7.08 5.91
CA ARG A 178 2.88 6.98 4.48
C ARG A 178 3.69 7.96 3.64
N SER A 179 3.92 9.18 4.10
CA SER A 179 4.71 10.16 3.34
C SER A 179 6.18 9.75 3.25
N CYS A 180 6.78 9.18 4.31
CA CYS A 180 8.12 8.62 4.24
C CYS A 180 8.17 7.40 3.30
N GLN A 181 7.16 6.54 3.32
CA GLN A 181 7.03 5.42 2.38
C GLN A 181 6.92 5.90 0.93
N ALA A 182 6.14 6.96 0.68
CA ALA A 182 6.05 7.58 -0.64
C ALA A 182 7.39 8.17 -1.08
N TRP A 183 8.16 8.75 -0.18
CA TRP A 183 9.49 9.29 -0.46
C TRP A 183 10.47 8.20 -0.92
N ASP A 184 10.56 7.10 -0.17
CA ASP A 184 11.37 5.94 -0.56
C ASP A 184 10.94 5.36 -1.90
N PHE A 185 9.63 5.29 -2.13
CA PHE A 185 9.06 4.78 -3.36
C PHE A 185 9.37 5.71 -4.55
N ALA A 186 9.25 7.03 -4.37
CA ALA A 186 9.58 8.01 -5.40
C ALA A 186 11.06 7.96 -5.80
N LYS A 187 11.98 7.81 -4.83
CA LYS A 187 13.43 7.63 -5.11
C LYS A 187 13.68 6.40 -5.97
N LEU A 188 13.12 5.24 -5.59
CA LEU A 188 13.28 4.01 -6.36
C LEU A 188 12.68 4.13 -7.76
N ALA A 189 11.48 4.70 -7.88
CA ALA A 189 10.87 4.95 -9.18
C ALA A 189 11.77 5.83 -10.06
N LYS A 190 12.34 6.92 -9.52
CA LYS A 190 13.30 7.78 -10.25
C LYS A 190 14.53 7.02 -10.74
N ILE A 191 15.16 6.22 -9.88
CA ILE A 191 16.35 5.45 -10.25
C ILE A 191 16.07 4.57 -11.48
N TYR A 192 14.95 3.83 -11.48
CA TYR A 192 14.57 3.00 -12.63
C TYR A 192 14.19 3.83 -13.86
N ARG A 193 13.49 4.94 -13.67
CA ARG A 193 13.14 5.89 -14.72
C ARG A 193 14.37 6.49 -15.41
N GLU A 194 15.41 6.81 -14.65
CA GLU A 194 16.68 7.34 -15.15
C GLU A 194 17.53 6.25 -15.80
N ALA A 195 17.43 5.01 -15.32
CA ALA A 195 18.01 3.83 -15.97
C ALA A 195 17.30 3.41 -17.26
N GLY A 196 16.28 4.15 -17.71
CA GLY A 196 15.60 3.93 -18.99
C GLY A 196 14.39 2.99 -18.95
N TYR A 197 13.95 2.56 -17.76
CA TYR A 197 12.75 1.74 -17.63
C TYR A 197 11.47 2.56 -17.78
N ALA A 198 10.45 1.99 -18.43
CA ALA A 198 9.07 2.39 -18.28
C ALA A 198 8.56 1.91 -16.92
N VAL A 199 8.45 2.85 -15.98
CA VAL A 199 8.01 2.57 -14.60
C VAL A 199 6.49 2.62 -14.51
N VAL A 200 5.94 1.57 -13.88
CA VAL A 200 4.53 1.50 -13.47
C VAL A 200 4.46 1.19 -11.99
N ILE A 201 3.96 2.13 -11.19
CA ILE A 201 3.60 1.89 -9.78
C ILE A 201 2.16 1.41 -9.74
N VAL A 202 1.90 0.31 -9.05
CA VAL A 202 0.55 -0.24 -8.86
C VAL A 202 0.30 -0.61 -7.41
N GLY A 203 -0.97 -0.67 -7.03
CA GLY A 203 -1.41 -1.20 -5.74
C GLY A 203 -2.30 -0.27 -4.95
N ASP A 204 -2.66 -0.74 -3.76
CA ASP A 204 -3.32 0.06 -2.72
C ASP A 204 -2.29 0.97 -2.05
N LEU A 205 -2.25 2.22 -2.51
CA LEU A 205 -1.31 3.22 -2.02
C LEU A 205 -1.84 3.92 -0.76
N ASN A 206 -3.03 3.53 -0.27
CA ASN A 206 -3.66 4.07 0.95
C ASN A 206 -3.67 5.61 1.02
N SER A 207 -3.74 6.25 -0.15
CA SER A 207 -3.57 7.68 -0.31
C SER A 207 -4.57 8.20 -1.34
N ARG A 208 -5.26 9.29 -1.02
CA ARG A 208 -6.26 9.90 -1.92
C ARG A 208 -5.59 10.80 -2.96
N PRO A 209 -6.21 11.05 -4.13
CA PRO A 209 -5.67 11.99 -5.09
C PRO A 209 -5.46 13.36 -4.43
N GLY A 210 -4.32 13.99 -4.72
CA GLY A 210 -3.93 15.29 -4.15
C GLY A 210 -3.37 15.28 -2.73
N SER A 211 -3.39 14.14 -2.02
CA SER A 211 -2.72 14.01 -0.71
C SER A 211 -1.19 14.10 -0.83
N LEU A 212 -0.47 14.41 0.26
CA LEU A 212 0.99 14.52 0.25
C LEU A 212 1.69 13.26 -0.31
N PRO A 213 1.38 12.02 0.13
CA PRO A 213 1.97 10.81 -0.46
C PRO A 213 1.68 10.68 -1.96
N HIS A 214 0.46 10.99 -2.40
CA HIS A 214 0.10 10.97 -3.82
C HIS A 214 0.90 12.01 -4.62
N ASN A 215 1.08 13.22 -4.09
CA ASN A 215 1.87 14.26 -4.73
C ASN A 215 3.35 13.91 -4.79
N ILE A 216 3.91 13.26 -3.76
CA ILE A 216 5.29 12.73 -3.81
C ILE A 216 5.40 11.71 -4.97
N LEU A 217 4.47 10.77 -5.09
CA LEU A 217 4.53 9.74 -6.13
C LEU A 217 4.28 10.26 -7.56
N THR A 218 3.50 11.33 -7.72
CA THR A 218 3.20 11.90 -9.04
C THR A 218 4.16 13.01 -9.42
N LYS A 219 4.31 14.03 -8.57
CA LYS A 219 5.11 15.22 -8.85
C LYS A 219 6.59 15.02 -8.56
N GLU A 220 6.94 14.43 -7.40
CA GLU A 220 8.35 14.21 -7.07
C GLU A 220 8.91 13.07 -7.93
N ALA A 221 8.27 11.89 -7.98
CA ALA A 221 8.73 10.78 -8.81
C ALA A 221 8.57 11.02 -10.33
N GLY A 222 7.79 12.05 -10.73
CA GLY A 222 7.51 12.44 -12.11
C GLY A 222 6.64 11.44 -12.88
N LEU A 223 5.73 10.76 -12.18
CA LEU A 223 4.72 9.87 -12.73
C LEU A 223 3.37 10.59 -12.86
N ILE A 224 2.43 10.00 -13.58
CA ILE A 224 1.05 10.50 -13.66
C ILE A 224 0.07 9.38 -13.32
N ASP A 225 -1.01 9.70 -12.61
CA ASP A 225 -2.13 8.78 -12.42
C ASP A 225 -2.74 8.44 -13.78
N SER A 226 -2.81 7.17 -14.16
CA SER A 226 -3.38 6.76 -15.45
C SER A 226 -4.82 7.22 -15.63
N TRP A 227 -5.60 7.30 -14.54
CA TRP A 227 -6.96 7.84 -14.59
C TRP A 227 -6.95 9.32 -14.97
N GLU A 228 -6.07 10.12 -14.33
CA GLU A 228 -5.95 11.55 -14.64
C GLU A 228 -5.31 11.80 -16.01
N GLN A 229 -4.42 10.91 -16.48
CA GLN A 229 -3.84 10.99 -17.82
C GLN A 229 -4.91 10.84 -18.90
N LEU A 230 -5.91 9.96 -18.69
CA LEU A 230 -6.97 9.68 -19.66
C LEU A 230 -8.17 10.63 -19.53
N HIS A 231 -8.61 10.92 -18.30
CA HIS A 231 -9.86 11.64 -18.02
C HIS A 231 -9.66 13.07 -17.49
N GLY A 232 -8.42 13.51 -17.30
CA GLY A 232 -8.10 14.78 -16.64
C GLY A 232 -8.26 14.69 -15.12
N LYS A 233 -8.03 15.81 -14.41
CA LYS A 233 -8.23 15.88 -12.95
C LYS A 233 -9.71 16.03 -12.62
N GLN A 234 -10.17 15.28 -11.64
CA GLN A 234 -11.56 15.31 -11.17
C GLN A 234 -11.74 16.35 -10.05
N ASP A 235 -12.93 16.97 -10.02
CA ASP A 235 -13.38 17.77 -8.88
C ASP A 235 -13.90 16.85 -7.77
N LEU A 236 -13.06 16.58 -6.77
CA LEU A 236 -13.36 15.65 -5.69
C LEU A 236 -14.56 16.08 -4.83
N GLU A 237 -14.86 17.38 -4.70
CA GLU A 237 -16.03 17.83 -3.95
C GLU A 237 -17.33 17.56 -4.72
N LYS A 238 -17.28 17.71 -6.05
CA LYS A 238 -18.40 17.28 -6.90
C LYS A 238 -18.62 15.77 -6.81
N ILE A 239 -17.54 14.97 -6.87
CA ILE A 239 -17.63 13.50 -6.76
C ILE A 239 -18.28 13.05 -5.44
N ARG A 240 -17.97 13.70 -4.32
CA ARG A 240 -18.56 13.36 -3.01
C ARG A 240 -20.07 13.50 -2.94
N THR A 241 -20.66 14.34 -3.79
CA THR A 241 -22.11 14.59 -3.82
C THR A 241 -22.84 13.74 -4.87
N MET A 242 -22.11 13.02 -5.72
CA MET A 242 -22.68 12.10 -6.70
C MET A 242 -23.25 10.84 -6.04
N ASN A 243 -24.15 10.15 -6.75
CA ASN A 243 -24.57 8.81 -6.34
C ASN A 243 -23.41 7.81 -6.51
N ALA A 244 -23.52 6.65 -5.86
CA ALA A 244 -22.43 5.69 -5.80
C ALA A 244 -22.01 5.12 -7.16
N MET A 245 -22.93 4.99 -8.13
CA MET A 245 -22.58 4.49 -9.47
C MET A 245 -21.78 5.55 -10.24
N ASP A 246 -22.22 6.80 -10.19
CA ASP A 246 -21.51 7.93 -10.80
C ASP A 246 -20.12 8.13 -10.17
N GLN A 247 -19.96 7.89 -8.87
CA GLN A 247 -18.64 7.91 -8.22
C GLN A 247 -17.69 6.86 -8.82
N LEU A 248 -18.20 5.67 -9.15
CA LEU A 248 -17.43 4.62 -9.79
C LEU A 248 -17.08 5.01 -11.24
N VAL A 249 -18.06 5.49 -12.02
CA VAL A 249 -17.89 5.84 -13.43
C VAL A 249 -16.97 7.04 -13.64
N TYR A 250 -17.15 8.13 -12.87
CA TYR A 250 -16.45 9.40 -13.12
C TYR A 250 -15.18 9.59 -12.28
N ALA A 251 -15.04 8.85 -11.18
CA ALA A 251 -13.87 8.96 -10.29
C ALA A 251 -13.16 7.64 -9.99
N CYS A 252 -13.63 6.51 -10.52
CA CYS A 252 -13.01 5.20 -10.28
C CYS A 252 -12.76 4.97 -8.78
N THR A 253 -13.80 5.19 -7.95
CA THR A 253 -13.70 5.02 -6.50
C THR A 253 -13.55 3.55 -6.15
N THR A 254 -12.31 3.15 -5.81
CA THR A 254 -11.95 1.76 -5.53
C THR A 254 -12.27 1.31 -4.11
N CYS A 255 -12.46 2.25 -3.17
CA CYS A 255 -12.70 1.94 -1.76
C CYS A 255 -13.84 2.76 -1.17
N ASP A 256 -14.45 2.20 -0.10
CA ASP A 256 -15.53 2.81 0.70
C ASP A 256 -16.81 3.21 -0.08
N SER A 257 -16.97 2.75 -1.31
CA SER A 257 -18.24 2.87 -2.04
C SER A 257 -19.33 2.04 -1.37
N THR A 258 -20.54 2.61 -1.27
CA THR A 258 -21.71 1.92 -0.72
C THR A 258 -22.24 0.79 -1.61
N LEU A 259 -21.79 0.71 -2.86
CA LEU A 259 -22.04 -0.43 -3.76
C LEU A 259 -21.20 -1.66 -3.41
N ASN A 260 -20.10 -1.49 -2.66
CA ASN A 260 -19.34 -2.62 -2.15
C ASN A 260 -20.05 -3.19 -0.90
N THR A 261 -20.41 -4.47 -0.94
CA THR A 261 -21.18 -5.12 0.14
C THR A 261 -20.46 -5.11 1.50
N TRP A 262 -19.13 -5.03 1.54
CA TRP A 262 -18.35 -4.92 2.78
C TRP A 262 -18.23 -3.48 3.30
N ARG A 263 -18.69 -2.50 2.50
CA ARG A 263 -18.68 -1.07 2.79
C ARG A 263 -20.06 -0.42 2.63
N ALA A 264 -21.12 -1.21 2.52
CA ALA A 264 -22.50 -0.73 2.31
C ALA A 264 -23.01 0.22 3.42
N THR A 265 -22.44 0.14 4.62
CA THR A 265 -22.79 1.01 5.76
C THR A 265 -21.95 2.30 5.84
N ARG A 266 -21.02 2.51 4.92
CA ARG A 266 -20.25 3.77 4.85
C ARG A 266 -21.14 4.91 4.40
N ARG A 267 -20.70 6.14 4.66
CA ARG A 267 -21.37 7.29 4.08
C ARG A 267 -20.93 7.49 2.63
N PRO A 268 -21.82 7.94 1.72
CA PRO A 268 -21.47 8.16 0.32
C PRO A 268 -20.29 9.13 0.10
N ASP A 269 -20.07 10.10 1.00
CA ASP A 269 -18.94 11.05 0.93
C ASP A 269 -17.58 10.45 1.29
N GLU A 270 -17.56 9.23 1.85
CA GLU A 270 -16.32 8.54 2.23
C GLU A 270 -15.65 7.83 1.05
N ALA A 271 -16.40 7.52 -0.01
CA ALA A 271 -15.92 6.82 -1.20
C ALA A 271 -14.70 7.53 -1.82
N CYS A 272 -13.67 6.76 -2.15
CA CYS A 272 -12.43 7.32 -2.66
C CYS A 272 -11.65 6.33 -3.53
N ARG A 273 -10.68 6.85 -4.28
CA ARG A 273 -9.69 6.07 -5.02
C ARG A 273 -8.45 5.91 -4.15
N LEU A 274 -8.07 4.66 -3.86
CA LEU A 274 -6.85 4.30 -3.12
C LEU A 274 -5.94 3.37 -3.92
N ASP A 275 -6.49 2.72 -4.95
CA ASP A 275 -5.81 1.79 -5.83
C ASP A 275 -5.48 2.49 -7.15
N TYR A 276 -4.22 2.39 -7.59
CA TYR A 276 -3.72 3.18 -8.72
C TYR A 276 -2.89 2.35 -9.70
N ALA A 277 -2.76 2.88 -10.92
CA ALA A 277 -1.59 2.69 -11.76
C ALA A 277 -0.96 4.06 -12.06
N LEU A 278 0.17 4.37 -11.42
CA LEU A 278 0.95 5.58 -11.73
C LEU A 278 2.01 5.24 -12.78
N VAL A 279 1.99 5.94 -13.90
CA VAL A 279 2.75 5.56 -15.10
C VAL A 279 3.77 6.62 -15.47
N ASP A 280 4.90 6.22 -16.06
CA ASP A 280 5.87 7.16 -16.61
C ASP A 280 5.35 7.76 -17.93
N PRO A 281 4.91 9.04 -17.96
CA PRO A 281 4.31 9.64 -19.14
C PRO A 281 5.30 9.81 -20.30
N ARG A 282 6.60 9.65 -20.06
CA ARG A 282 7.64 9.73 -21.10
C ARG A 282 7.67 8.49 -22.00
N ARG A 283 7.22 7.35 -21.47
CA ARG A 283 7.36 6.02 -22.08
C ARG A 283 6.04 5.26 -22.19
N LEU A 284 4.99 5.73 -21.50
CA LEU A 284 3.70 5.05 -21.43
C LEU A 284 2.55 6.05 -21.66
N THR A 285 1.59 5.64 -22.48
CA THR A 285 0.30 6.32 -22.64
C THR A 285 -0.82 5.40 -22.21
N THR A 286 -1.73 5.92 -21.39
CA THR A 286 -2.94 5.22 -20.96
C THR A 286 -3.96 5.22 -22.10
N ILE A 287 -4.35 4.03 -22.53
CA ILE A 287 -5.37 3.82 -23.57
C ILE A 287 -6.74 3.62 -22.93
N LYS A 288 -6.77 2.91 -21.80
CA LYS A 288 -7.99 2.57 -21.09
C LYS A 288 -7.73 2.40 -19.62
N THR A 289 -8.62 2.90 -18.78
CA THR A 289 -8.62 2.67 -17.33
C THR A 289 -10.02 2.44 -16.83
N GLY A 290 -10.17 1.69 -15.75
CA GLY A 290 -11.47 1.49 -15.15
C GLY A 290 -11.44 0.61 -13.92
N ILE A 291 -12.56 0.64 -13.21
CA ILE A 291 -12.82 -0.23 -12.08
C ILE A 291 -13.23 -1.62 -12.58
N LYS A 292 -12.80 -2.67 -11.88
CA LYS A 292 -13.10 -4.08 -12.17
C LYS A 292 -13.46 -4.81 -10.88
N PHE A 293 -13.96 -6.04 -11.00
CA PHE A 293 -14.38 -6.86 -9.85
C PHE A 293 -15.49 -6.19 -9.02
N THR A 294 -16.43 -5.51 -9.67
CA THR A 294 -17.62 -4.93 -8.99
C THR A 294 -18.78 -5.91 -8.88
N GLU A 295 -18.68 -7.05 -9.58
CA GLU A 295 -19.66 -8.14 -9.52
C GLU A 295 -19.73 -8.79 -8.14
N LEU A 296 -20.84 -9.49 -7.91
CA LEU A 296 -21.15 -10.12 -6.64
C LEU A 296 -21.09 -11.64 -6.76
N ILE A 297 -20.46 -12.28 -5.78
CA ILE A 297 -20.48 -13.73 -5.61
C ILE A 297 -21.77 -14.09 -4.86
N ASP A 298 -22.59 -14.94 -5.43
CA ASP A 298 -23.89 -15.32 -4.87
C ASP A 298 -23.74 -15.94 -3.48
N GLY A 299 -24.56 -15.48 -2.53
CA GLY A 299 -24.48 -15.89 -1.12
C GLY A 299 -23.22 -15.42 -0.36
N VAL A 300 -22.32 -14.66 -0.98
CA VAL A 300 -21.07 -14.18 -0.36
C VAL A 300 -20.94 -12.65 -0.38
N GLY A 301 -21.20 -12.00 -1.52
CA GLY A 301 -21.02 -10.57 -1.73
C GLY A 301 -19.83 -10.22 -2.62
N SER A 302 -19.26 -9.04 -2.43
CA SER A 302 -18.16 -8.48 -3.24
C SER A 302 -16.87 -9.30 -3.08
N PHE A 303 -16.03 -9.34 -4.12
CA PHE A 303 -14.76 -10.08 -4.11
C PHE A 303 -13.77 -9.62 -3.04
N SER A 304 -13.78 -8.34 -2.72
CA SER A 304 -12.97 -7.71 -1.68
C SER A 304 -13.71 -6.48 -1.16
N ASP A 305 -13.23 -5.90 -0.06
CA ASP A 305 -13.72 -4.61 0.42
C ASP A 305 -13.16 -3.41 -0.38
N HIS A 306 -12.28 -3.70 -1.34
CA HIS A 306 -11.92 -2.85 -2.45
C HIS A 306 -12.55 -3.38 -3.75
N PHE A 307 -12.67 -2.52 -4.75
CA PHE A 307 -12.80 -2.90 -6.15
C PHE A 307 -11.43 -2.83 -6.82
N ALA A 308 -11.20 -3.67 -7.84
CA ALA A 308 -9.93 -3.70 -8.54
C ALA A 308 -9.78 -2.50 -9.48
N TYR A 309 -8.54 -2.08 -9.70
CA TYR A 309 -8.21 -1.06 -10.71
C TYR A 309 -7.52 -1.73 -11.90
N SER A 310 -7.92 -1.40 -13.11
CA SER A 310 -7.33 -1.92 -14.34
C SER A 310 -6.94 -0.81 -15.29
N CYS A 311 -5.84 -1.01 -16.01
CA CYS A 311 -5.40 -0.11 -17.07
C CYS A 311 -4.80 -0.88 -18.26
N THR A 312 -4.94 -0.32 -19.45
CA THR A 312 -4.22 -0.74 -20.66
C THR A 312 -3.26 0.38 -21.03
N LEU A 313 -1.98 0.05 -21.09
CA LEU A 313 -0.91 0.99 -21.38
C LEU A 313 -0.30 0.66 -22.74
N GLU A 314 -0.02 1.70 -23.51
CA GLU A 314 0.74 1.63 -24.76
C GLU A 314 2.16 2.12 -24.53
N VAL A 315 3.15 1.31 -24.93
CA VAL A 315 4.56 1.66 -24.82
C VAL A 315 4.92 2.61 -25.96
N LEU A 316 5.37 3.80 -25.59
CA LEU A 316 5.80 4.83 -26.53
C LEU A 316 7.16 4.47 -27.14
N ARG A 317 7.31 4.77 -28.44
CA ARG A 317 8.61 4.73 -29.12
C ARG A 317 9.42 5.96 -28.70
N ASP A 318 10.74 5.81 -28.54
CA ASP A 318 11.67 6.79 -27.92
C ASP A 318 11.62 8.23 -28.49
N ASN A 319 11.00 8.47 -29.65
CA ASN A 319 10.99 9.78 -30.31
C ASN A 319 9.98 10.80 -29.74
N ASN A 320 9.16 10.45 -28.73
CA ASN A 320 8.11 11.32 -28.19
C ASN A 320 8.21 11.51 -26.66
N VAL A 321 9.40 11.83 -26.14
CA VAL A 321 9.57 12.17 -24.71
C VAL A 321 8.95 13.54 -24.43
N LYS A 322 7.67 13.57 -24.03
CA LYS A 322 7.10 14.76 -23.37
C LYS A 322 7.73 14.87 -21.98
N LYS A 323 8.49 15.94 -21.72
CA LYS A 323 8.89 16.26 -20.35
C LYS A 323 7.65 16.64 -19.57
N LEU A 324 7.29 15.85 -18.55
CA LEU A 324 6.36 16.31 -17.53
C LEU A 324 7.05 17.47 -16.81
N GLN A 325 6.60 18.69 -17.08
CA GLN A 325 7.15 19.89 -16.46
C GLN A 325 6.36 20.13 -15.18
N THR A 326 6.73 19.41 -14.13
CA THR A 326 6.28 19.77 -12.77
C THR A 326 6.94 21.09 -12.43
N GLU A 327 6.15 22.07 -11.98
CA GLU A 327 6.71 23.34 -11.56
C GLU A 327 7.69 23.13 -10.40
N LEU A 328 8.83 23.81 -10.45
CA LEU A 328 9.86 23.70 -9.42
C LEU A 328 9.30 24.10 -8.04
N SER A 329 8.43 25.11 -8.02
CA SER A 329 7.65 25.57 -6.85
C SER A 329 6.85 24.45 -6.20
N ASP A 330 6.15 23.65 -7.01
CA ASP A 330 5.35 22.50 -6.58
C ASP A 330 6.23 21.45 -5.89
N ARG A 331 7.43 21.19 -6.42
CA ARG A 331 8.37 20.23 -5.81
C ARG A 331 8.93 20.77 -4.50
N ILE A 332 9.36 22.03 -4.45
CA ILE A 332 9.86 22.65 -3.22
C ILE A 332 8.80 22.57 -2.11
N LYS A 333 7.54 22.89 -2.43
CA LYS A 333 6.41 22.78 -1.49
C LYS A 333 6.22 21.36 -0.94
N ILE A 334 6.35 20.32 -1.77
CA ILE A 334 6.28 18.93 -1.30
C ILE A 334 7.37 18.62 -0.27
N HIS A 335 8.58 19.14 -0.47
CA HIS A 335 9.68 18.94 0.47
C HIS A 335 9.38 19.63 1.81
N GLU A 336 8.83 20.84 1.76
CA GLU A 336 8.38 21.58 2.96
C GLU A 336 7.27 20.83 3.71
N ASP A 337 6.24 20.39 2.99
CA ASP A 337 5.12 19.66 3.57
C ASP A 337 5.59 18.33 4.21
N LEU A 338 6.54 17.62 3.58
CA LEU A 338 7.13 16.40 4.12
C LEU A 338 8.00 16.67 5.34
N GLU A 339 8.84 17.70 5.31
CA GLU A 339 9.67 18.11 6.44
C GLU A 339 8.79 18.43 7.66
N LEU A 340 7.76 19.27 7.49
CA LEU A 340 6.80 19.60 8.54
C LEU A 340 6.10 18.36 9.08
N CYS A 341 5.71 17.43 8.21
CA CYS A 341 5.07 16.18 8.60
C CYS A 341 6.00 15.29 9.45
N ILE A 342 7.30 15.26 9.14
CA ILE A 342 8.31 14.53 9.91
C ILE A 342 8.56 15.23 11.26
N GLU A 343 8.67 16.55 11.29
CA GLU A 343 8.90 17.31 12.52
C GLU A 343 7.76 17.16 13.53
N ASP A 344 6.51 17.25 13.07
CA ASP A 344 5.33 16.99 13.91
C ASP A 344 5.37 15.57 14.50
N TYR A 345 5.68 14.57 13.67
CA TYR A 345 5.71 13.19 14.15
C TYR A 345 6.90 12.90 15.09
N LEU A 346 8.06 13.53 14.88
CA LEU A 346 9.24 13.38 15.73
C LEU A 346 8.95 13.78 17.19
N ILE A 347 8.10 14.78 17.42
CA ILE A 347 7.65 15.16 18.77
C ILE A 347 6.95 13.97 19.44
N THR A 348 6.00 13.35 18.73
CA THR A 348 5.26 12.18 19.21
C THR A 348 6.18 10.98 19.42
N ALA A 349 7.07 10.67 18.47
CA ALA A 349 8.02 9.57 18.58
C ALA A 349 8.96 9.71 19.78
N ARG A 350 9.51 10.92 20.01
CA ARG A 350 10.37 11.22 21.17
C ARG A 350 9.62 11.08 22.48
N LYS A 351 8.39 11.62 22.56
CA LYS A 351 7.53 11.50 23.75
C LYS A 351 7.21 10.04 24.06
N GLN A 352 6.81 9.24 23.06
CA GLN A 352 6.51 7.82 23.25
C GLN A 352 7.73 7.02 23.69
N LYS A 353 8.89 7.26 23.06
CA LYS A 353 10.16 6.66 23.48
C LYS A 353 10.48 6.99 24.94
N PHE A 354 10.37 8.26 25.33
CA PHE A 354 10.67 8.70 26.70
C PHE A 354 9.73 8.06 27.72
N LEU A 355 8.41 8.14 27.51
CA LEU A 355 7.41 7.60 28.43
C LEU A 355 7.55 6.08 28.62
N ARG A 356 7.82 5.33 27.55
CA ARG A 356 8.08 3.88 27.64
C ARG A 356 9.38 3.56 28.37
N GLY A 357 10.42 4.37 28.15
CA GLY A 357 11.69 4.23 28.88
C GLY A 357 11.54 4.52 30.37
N LEU A 358 10.74 5.54 30.71
CA LEU A 358 10.39 5.85 32.09
C LEU A 358 9.61 4.69 32.74
N HIS A 359 8.63 4.13 32.02
CA HIS A 359 7.88 2.96 32.50
C HIS A 359 8.80 1.76 32.78
N PHE A 360 9.75 1.46 31.90
CA PHE A 360 10.75 0.41 32.15
C PHE A 360 11.53 0.63 33.46
N TRP A 361 12.07 1.83 33.69
CA TRP A 361 12.84 2.12 34.90
C TRP A 361 11.99 2.09 36.18
N MET A 362 10.74 2.58 36.10
CA MET A 362 9.78 2.44 37.21
C MET A 362 9.48 0.97 37.49
N SER A 363 9.31 0.14 36.46
CA SER A 363 9.12 -1.31 36.63
C SER A 363 10.32 -1.98 37.31
N VAL A 364 11.56 -1.62 36.97
CA VAL A 364 12.77 -2.15 37.64
C VAL A 364 12.75 -1.79 39.13
N PHE A 365 12.44 -0.55 39.48
CA PHE A 365 12.34 -0.12 40.88
C PHE A 365 11.21 -0.86 41.63
N LEU A 366 10.05 -1.00 41.00
CA LEU A 366 8.91 -1.73 41.56
C LEU A 366 9.24 -3.21 41.75
N MET A 367 9.99 -3.85 40.85
CA MET A 367 10.43 -5.23 40.99
C MET A 367 11.32 -5.43 42.22
N ILE A 368 12.30 -4.54 42.43
CA ILE A 368 13.17 -4.57 43.62
C ILE A 368 12.31 -4.38 44.88
N SER A 369 11.38 -3.42 44.86
CA SER A 369 10.47 -3.15 45.98
C SER A 369 9.58 -4.36 46.30
N CYS A 370 9.04 -5.04 45.27
CA CYS A 370 8.23 -6.25 45.45
C CYS A 370 9.03 -7.38 46.07
N ALA A 371 10.29 -7.58 45.67
CA ALA A 371 11.15 -8.60 46.25
C ALA A 371 11.35 -8.35 47.76
N VAL A 372 11.60 -7.09 48.15
CA VAL A 372 11.73 -6.70 49.56
C VAL A 372 10.40 -6.92 50.31
N VAL A 373 9.29 -6.36 49.82
CA VAL A 373 7.98 -6.42 50.51
C VAL A 373 7.51 -7.86 50.67
N THR A 374 7.72 -8.72 49.66
CA THR A 374 7.32 -10.14 49.72
C THR A 374 7.93 -10.85 50.93
N THR A 375 9.19 -10.55 51.28
CA THR A 375 9.86 -11.17 52.44
C THR A 375 9.21 -10.78 53.77
N PHE A 376 8.73 -9.55 53.89
CA PHE A 376 8.03 -9.10 55.10
C PHE A 376 6.62 -9.65 55.16
N THR A 377 5.87 -9.59 54.06
CA THR A 377 4.47 -10.03 54.05
C THR A 377 4.35 -11.55 54.16
N SER A 378 5.30 -12.33 53.64
CA SER A 378 5.31 -13.79 53.81
C SER A 378 5.47 -14.23 55.26
N ASN A 379 6.19 -13.45 56.07
CA ASN A 379 6.37 -13.74 57.49
C ASN A 379 5.10 -13.47 58.32
N VAL A 380 4.24 -12.54 57.87
CA VAL A 380 2.97 -12.23 58.54
C VAL A 380 1.85 -13.16 58.03
N ALA A 381 1.77 -13.33 56.71
CA ALA A 381 0.75 -14.12 56.03
C ALA A 381 1.38 -14.78 54.81
N GLY A 382 1.86 -16.02 54.93
CA GLY A 382 2.58 -16.74 53.87
C GLY A 382 1.82 -16.78 52.53
N TRP A 383 0.49 -16.91 52.58
CA TRP A 383 -0.36 -16.92 51.39
C TRP A 383 -0.35 -15.59 50.61
N SER A 384 -0.04 -14.46 51.25
CA SER A 384 -0.04 -13.14 50.60
C SER A 384 1.07 -12.97 49.55
N SER A 385 2.14 -13.77 49.66
CA SER A 385 3.28 -13.75 48.73
C SER A 385 2.87 -14.01 47.27
N ILE A 386 1.80 -14.79 47.04
CA ILE A 386 1.30 -15.07 45.69
C ILE A 386 0.87 -13.79 44.95
N PHE A 387 0.28 -12.81 45.65
CA PHE A 387 -0.19 -11.57 45.03
C PHE A 387 0.99 -10.69 44.60
N TRP A 388 2.04 -10.63 45.41
CA TRP A 388 3.26 -9.91 45.06
C TRP A 388 4.01 -10.56 43.90
N VAL A 389 4.04 -11.90 43.84
CA VAL A 389 4.62 -12.63 42.71
C VAL A 389 3.83 -12.35 41.42
N LEU A 390 2.50 -12.46 41.46
CA LEU A 390 1.66 -12.17 40.29
C LEU A 390 1.81 -10.71 39.82
N PHE A 391 1.83 -9.76 40.76
CA PHE A 391 2.07 -8.35 40.45
C PHE A 391 3.46 -8.14 39.82
N ALA A 392 4.50 -8.74 40.40
CA ALA A 392 5.87 -8.67 39.89
C ALA A 392 5.97 -9.24 38.46
N ILE A 393 5.28 -10.36 38.16
CA ILE A 393 5.22 -10.91 36.80
C ILE A 393 4.65 -9.88 35.82
N VAL A 394 3.52 -9.25 36.15
CA VAL A 394 2.91 -8.24 35.28
C VAL A 394 3.84 -7.05 35.07
N VAL A 395 4.42 -6.52 36.15
CA VAL A 395 5.37 -5.38 36.09
C VAL A 395 6.61 -5.72 35.26
N ALA A 396 7.16 -6.91 35.43
CA ALA A 396 8.32 -7.38 34.66
C ALA A 396 8.00 -7.50 33.17
N VAL A 397 6.88 -8.15 32.81
CA VAL A 397 6.48 -8.34 31.41
C VAL A 397 6.24 -7.00 30.72
N THR A 398 5.42 -6.13 31.32
CA THR A 398 5.09 -4.84 30.71
C THR A 398 6.30 -3.90 30.68
N GLY A 399 7.11 -3.89 31.74
CA GLY A 399 8.35 -3.12 31.82
C GLY A 399 9.35 -3.54 30.74
N VAL A 400 9.64 -4.83 30.61
CA VAL A 400 10.57 -5.35 29.60
C VAL A 400 10.10 -5.04 28.18
N ILE A 401 8.81 -5.24 27.88
CA ILE A 401 8.24 -4.91 26.56
C ILE A 401 8.44 -3.42 26.25
N ASP A 402 8.11 -2.52 27.18
CA ASP A 402 8.30 -1.08 26.96
C ASP A 402 9.76 -0.67 26.91
N GLY A 403 10.64 -1.34 27.64
CA GLY A 403 12.09 -1.20 27.53
C GLY A 403 12.58 -1.53 26.13
N MET A 404 12.16 -2.69 25.57
CA MET A 404 12.48 -3.07 24.20
C MET A 404 11.93 -2.06 23.19
N ILE A 405 10.69 -1.61 23.35
CA ILE A 405 10.10 -0.61 22.44
C ILE A 405 10.83 0.73 22.55
N SER A 406 11.25 1.17 23.75
CA SER A 406 11.94 2.45 23.92
C SER A 406 13.39 2.41 23.40
N PHE A 407 14.17 1.43 23.83
CA PHE A 407 15.62 1.39 23.58
C PHE A 407 15.98 0.81 22.21
N LEU A 408 15.16 -0.08 21.64
CA LEU A 408 15.40 -0.65 20.32
C LEU A 408 14.57 0.09 19.27
N PHE A 409 13.25 -0.13 19.27
CA PHE A 409 12.37 0.42 18.24
C PHE A 409 12.35 1.96 18.24
N GLY A 410 12.18 2.60 19.39
CA GLY A 410 12.11 4.05 19.48
C GLY A 410 13.39 4.73 19.04
N ARG A 411 14.55 4.09 19.23
CA ARG A 411 15.83 4.59 18.70
C ARG A 411 15.93 4.40 17.19
N SER A 412 15.55 3.23 16.66
CA SER A 412 15.59 2.97 15.22
C SER A 412 14.62 3.86 14.46
N GLU A 413 13.41 4.05 14.98
CA GLU A 413 12.37 4.89 14.38
C GLU A 413 12.83 6.34 14.24
N ILE A 414 13.35 6.94 15.32
CA ILE A 414 13.85 8.33 15.29
C ILE A 414 15.01 8.49 14.30
N ARG A 415 15.91 7.51 14.22
CA ARG A 415 17.03 7.54 13.27
C ARG A 415 16.54 7.44 11.83
N ALA A 416 15.58 6.56 11.55
CA ALA A 416 14.98 6.45 10.23
C ALA A 416 14.26 7.75 9.81
N LEU A 417 13.55 8.40 10.75
CA LEU A 417 12.92 9.71 10.50
C LEU A 417 13.96 10.79 10.18
N TRP A 418 15.08 10.84 10.92
CA TRP A 418 16.16 11.78 10.62
C TRP A 418 16.82 11.52 9.26
N GLU A 419 17.00 10.26 8.88
CA GLU A 419 17.55 9.92 7.57
C GLU A 419 16.68 10.49 6.44
N VAL A 420 15.37 10.21 6.47
CA VAL A 420 14.44 10.76 5.47
C VAL A 420 14.41 12.29 5.54
N GLN A 421 14.43 12.89 6.73
CA GLN A 421 14.47 14.34 6.87
C GLN A 421 15.71 14.96 6.22
N HIS A 422 16.88 14.35 6.41
CA HIS A 422 18.13 14.83 5.81
C HIS A 422 18.11 14.70 4.28
N GLU A 423 17.67 13.56 3.74
CA GLU A 423 17.51 13.38 2.30
C GLU A 423 16.59 14.44 1.68
N VAL A 424 15.47 14.75 2.36
CA VAL A 424 14.52 15.79 1.92
C VAL A 424 15.16 17.16 1.97
N LYS A 425 15.91 17.49 3.03
CA LYS A 425 16.64 18.77 3.15
C LYS A 425 17.70 18.93 2.06
N ASP A 426 18.46 17.87 1.79
CA ASP A 426 19.51 17.86 0.79
C ASP A 426 18.92 18.08 -0.61
N SER A 427 17.85 17.35 -0.94
CA SER A 427 17.11 17.51 -2.20
C SER A 427 16.47 18.90 -2.32
N LYS A 428 15.88 19.43 -1.25
CA LYS A 428 15.27 20.76 -1.23
C LYS A 428 16.29 21.86 -1.54
N ARG A 429 17.46 21.86 -0.86
CA ARG A 429 18.52 22.85 -1.10
C ARG A 429 18.98 22.85 -2.56
N TYR A 430 19.14 21.67 -3.15
CA TYR A 430 19.47 21.56 -4.57
C TYR A 430 18.40 22.19 -5.48
N LEU A 431 17.11 21.99 -5.19
CA LEU A 431 16.02 22.59 -5.96
C LEU A 431 15.94 24.11 -5.80
N GLU A 432 16.23 24.63 -4.61
CA GLU A 432 16.28 26.07 -4.35
C GLU A 432 17.44 26.74 -5.11
N GLU A 433 18.61 26.10 -5.16
CA GLU A 433 19.73 26.57 -5.98
C GLU A 433 19.41 26.59 -7.48
N MET A 434 18.61 25.64 -7.98
CA MET A 434 18.13 25.65 -9.36
C MET A 434 17.10 26.75 -9.65
N SER A 435 16.45 27.29 -8.61
CA SER A 435 15.44 28.35 -8.71
C SER A 435 16.05 29.75 -8.67
N ALA A 436 17.25 29.89 -8.07
CA ALA A 436 17.99 31.14 -7.96
C ALA A 436 18.78 31.42 -9.25
#